data_AF-H1ZVK3-F1
#
_entry.id   AF-H1ZVK3-F1
#
_cell.length_a   1.000
_cell.length_b   1.000
_cell.length_c   1.000
_cell.angle_alpha   90.00
_cell.angle_beta   90.00
_cell.angle_gamma   90.00
#
_symmetry.space_group_name_H-M   'P 1'
#
loop_
_entity.id
_entity.type
_entity.pdbx_description
1 polymer ?
#
loop_
_entity_poly.entity_id
_entity_poly.type
_entity_poly.pdbx_seq_one_letter_code
_entity_poly.pdbx_strand_id
1 'polypeptide(L)'
;WQKLAPFALILQIQTTNTTTLVLLGLASTLVGGWGGLNQTQLRKILAYSSIAHLGWMVLVLQYNSRLALLTLITYLVMTTAIFLSFKMVESTNINSLATSWSKIPALTTLLPLVLMS
;
A
#
# COMPACT_ATOMS: atom_id res chain seq x y z
N TRP A 1 8.36 -8.77 1.69
CA TRP A 1 8.58 -10.22 1.58
C TRP A 1 7.40 -11.05 2.05
N GLN A 2 6.88 -10.86 3.28
CA GLN A 2 5.78 -11.68 3.83
C GLN A 2 4.49 -11.74 2.99
N LYS A 3 4.21 -10.72 2.15
CA LYS A 3 3.01 -10.66 1.29
C LYS A 3 3.12 -11.47 -0.02
N LEU A 4 4.31 -11.89 -0.42
CA LEU A 4 4.54 -12.55 -1.72
C LEU A 4 4.07 -14.01 -1.71
N ALA A 5 4.42 -14.77 -0.67
CA ALA A 5 4.06 -16.18 -0.58
C ALA A 5 2.54 -16.42 -0.51
N PRO A 6 1.77 -15.70 0.34
CA PRO A 6 0.31 -15.84 0.35
C PRO A 6 -0.35 -15.45 -0.98
N PHE A 7 0.16 -14.42 -1.64
CA PHE A 7 -0.38 -13.98 -2.93
C PHE A 7 -0.14 -15.00 -4.04
N ALA A 8 1.06 -15.61 -4.07
CA ALA A 8 1.37 -16.69 -5.00
C ALA A 8 0.46 -17.91 -4.81
N LEU A 9 0.13 -18.25 -3.55
CA LEU A 9 -0.82 -19.33 -3.25
C LEU A 9 -2.22 -19.01 -3.77
N ILE A 10 -2.72 -17.79 -3.57
CA ILE A 10 -4.04 -17.37 -4.08
C ILE A 10 -4.10 -17.41 -5.61
N LEU A 11 -2.99 -17.10 -6.31
CA LEU A 11 -2.91 -17.21 -7.77
C LEU A 11 -2.96 -18.66 -8.27
N GLN A 12 -2.42 -19.62 -7.51
CA GLN A 12 -2.34 -21.02 -7.90
C GLN A 12 -3.63 -21.80 -7.58
N ILE A 13 -4.35 -21.39 -6.54
CA ILE A 13 -5.59 -22.04 -6.12
C ILE A 13 -6.74 -21.50 -6.98
N GLN A 14 -7.43 -22.37 -7.72
CA GLN A 14 -8.70 -22.01 -8.33
C GLN A 14 -9.72 -21.70 -7.24
N THR A 15 -10.16 -20.44 -7.16
CA THR A 15 -11.09 -19.99 -6.14
C THR A 15 -12.50 -20.48 -6.47
N THR A 16 -13.06 -21.35 -5.64
CA THR A 16 -14.41 -21.92 -5.82
C THR A 16 -15.53 -20.94 -5.45
N ASN A 17 -15.25 -19.92 -4.64
CA ASN A 17 -16.23 -18.91 -4.24
C ASN A 17 -15.69 -17.49 -4.48
N THR A 18 -16.08 -16.90 -5.61
CA THR A 18 -15.72 -15.54 -6.02
C THR A 18 -16.36 -14.48 -5.11
N THR A 19 -17.59 -14.70 -4.66
CA THR A 19 -18.36 -13.71 -3.89
C THR A 19 -17.71 -13.36 -2.54
N THR A 20 -17.17 -14.34 -1.83
CA THR A 20 -16.52 -14.11 -0.51
C THR A 20 -15.23 -13.33 -0.66
N LEU A 21 -14.43 -13.63 -1.69
CA LEU A 21 -13.20 -12.90 -1.99
C LEU A 21 -13.48 -11.45 -2.42
N VAL A 22 -14.59 -11.20 -3.14
CA VAL A 22 -15.00 -9.82 -3.47
C VAL A 22 -15.37 -9.05 -2.20
N LEU A 23 -16.17 -9.66 -1.32
CA LEU A 23 -16.56 -9.03 -0.04
C LEU A 23 -15.34 -8.73 0.84
N LEU A 24 -14.40 -9.66 0.94
CA LEU A 24 -13.15 -9.45 1.68
C LEU A 24 -12.28 -8.35 1.04
N GLY A 25 -12.19 -8.32 -0.29
CA GLY A 25 -11.49 -7.26 -1.02
C GLY A 25 -12.08 -5.88 -0.74
N LEU A 26 -13.40 -5.74 -0.83
CA LEU A 26 -14.11 -4.49 -0.54
C LEU A 26 -13.96 -4.07 0.93
N ALA A 27 -14.17 -4.99 1.87
CA ALA A 27 -13.98 -4.71 3.29
C ALA A 27 -12.55 -4.23 3.60
N SER A 28 -11.53 -4.87 2.99
CA SER A 28 -10.13 -4.47 3.12
C SER A 28 -9.88 -3.05 2.58
N THR A 29 -10.44 -2.70 1.42
CA THR A 29 -10.31 -1.34 0.87
C THR A 29 -10.96 -0.29 1.77
N LEU A 30 -12.14 -0.57 2.34
CA LEU A 30 -12.85 0.34 3.24
C LEU A 30 -12.12 0.53 4.57
N VAL A 31 -11.69 -0.58 5.21
CA VAL A 31 -10.96 -0.52 6.48
C VAL A 31 -9.59 0.13 6.30
N GLY A 32 -8.90 -0.15 5.18
CA GLY A 32 -7.64 0.50 4.83
C GLY A 32 -7.79 2.00 4.65
N GLY A 33 -8.81 2.45 3.90
CA GLY A 33 -9.09 3.86 3.70
C GLY A 33 -9.47 4.58 4.98
N TRP A 34 -10.47 4.09 5.71
CA TRP A 34 -10.96 4.74 6.92
C TRP A 34 -9.94 4.71 8.07
N GLY A 35 -9.25 3.59 8.24
CA GLY A 35 -8.26 3.42 9.30
C GLY A 35 -7.00 4.25 9.10
N GLY A 36 -6.65 4.59 7.85
CA GLY A 36 -5.50 5.42 7.51
C GLY A 36 -5.69 6.91 7.82
N LEU A 37 -6.91 7.43 7.70
CA LEU A 37 -7.19 8.88 7.83
C LEU A 37 -6.83 9.47 9.19
N ASN A 38 -6.97 8.71 10.27
CA ASN A 38 -6.77 9.20 11.63
C ASN A 38 -5.41 8.79 12.24
N GLN A 39 -4.41 8.50 11.41
CA GLN A 39 -3.07 8.10 11.88
C GLN A 39 -2.05 9.21 11.67
N THR A 40 -1.27 9.50 12.72
CA THR A 40 -0.15 10.46 12.67
C THR A 40 1.21 9.79 12.50
N GLN A 41 1.27 8.48 12.75
CA GLN A 41 2.46 7.65 12.63
C GLN A 41 2.61 7.17 11.18
N LEU A 42 3.72 7.52 10.51
CA LEU A 42 3.94 7.18 9.10
C LEU A 42 3.91 5.66 8.85
N ARG A 43 4.44 4.88 9.80
CA ARG A 43 4.40 3.41 9.73
C ARG A 43 2.98 2.84 9.75
N LYS A 44 2.06 3.46 10.50
CA LYS A 44 0.66 3.03 10.56
C LYS A 44 -0.08 3.41 9.28
N ILE A 45 0.16 4.61 8.76
CA ILE A 45 -0.40 5.05 7.47
C ILE A 45 -0.01 4.06 6.36
N LEU A 46 1.27 3.67 6.29
CA LEU A 46 1.74 2.66 5.34
C LEU A 46 1.11 1.28 5.57
N ALA A 47 0.85 0.89 6.82
CA ALA A 47 0.16 -0.36 7.10
C ALA A 47 -1.27 -0.33 6.55
N TYR A 48 -2.02 0.76 6.76
CA TYR A 48 -3.38 0.91 6.25
C TYR A 48 -3.46 1.03 4.73
N SER A 49 -2.55 1.77 4.08
CA SER A 49 -2.47 1.79 2.61
C SER A 49 -2.18 0.40 2.05
N SER A 50 -1.34 -0.37 2.74
CA SER A 50 -1.03 -1.74 2.36
C SER A 50 -2.22 -2.70 2.46
N ILE A 51 -3.19 -2.43 3.35
CA ILE A 51 -4.44 -3.18 3.49
C ILE A 51 -5.38 -2.81 2.33
N ALA A 52 -5.46 -1.52 1.99
CA ALA A 52 -6.27 -1.05 0.87
C ALA A 52 -5.77 -1.61 -0.49
N HIS A 53 -4.47 -1.52 -0.76
CA HIS A 53 -3.90 -2.05 -2.01
C HIS A 53 -4.06 -3.56 -2.14
N LEU A 54 -3.90 -4.33 -1.05
CA LEU A 54 -4.15 -5.78 -1.08
C LEU A 54 -5.63 -6.09 -1.38
N GLY A 55 -6.56 -5.30 -0.84
CA GLY A 55 -7.98 -5.44 -1.16
C GLY A 55 -8.24 -5.26 -2.66
N TRP A 56 -7.67 -4.23 -3.26
CA TRP A 56 -7.73 -4.01 -4.71
C TRP A 56 -7.09 -5.14 -5.53
N MET A 57 -5.93 -5.64 -5.11
CA MET A 57 -5.27 -6.75 -5.80
C MET A 57 -6.13 -8.02 -5.79
N VAL A 58 -6.79 -8.33 -4.67
CA VAL A 58 -7.69 -9.50 -4.56
C VAL A 58 -8.92 -9.34 -5.45
N LEU A 59 -9.47 -8.11 -5.57
CA LEU A 59 -10.58 -7.83 -6.49
C LEU A 59 -10.17 -8.05 -7.95
N VAL A 60 -9.04 -7.47 -8.38
CA VAL A 60 -8.56 -7.58 -9.76
C VAL A 60 -8.16 -9.02 -10.12
N LEU A 61 -7.62 -9.78 -9.15
CA LEU A 61 -7.19 -11.17 -9.34
C LEU A 61 -8.33 -12.07 -9.83
N GLN A 62 -9.57 -11.82 -9.44
CA GLN A 62 -10.71 -12.60 -9.91
C GLN A 62 -11.03 -12.41 -11.39
N TYR A 63 -10.75 -11.23 -11.93
CA TYR A 63 -11.06 -10.90 -13.32
C TYR A 63 -9.86 -11.13 -14.24
N ASN A 64 -8.65 -10.78 -13.78
CA ASN A 64 -7.43 -10.93 -14.56
C ASN A 64 -6.18 -11.01 -13.68
N SER A 65 -5.56 -12.20 -13.65
CA SER A 65 -4.33 -12.46 -12.90
C SER A 65 -3.14 -11.64 -13.39
N ARG A 66 -3.06 -11.27 -14.68
CA ARG A 66 -1.97 -10.45 -15.22
C ARG A 66 -2.02 -9.01 -14.71
N LEU A 67 -3.23 -8.44 -14.61
CA LEU A 67 -3.41 -7.10 -14.03
C LEU A 67 -3.10 -7.11 -12.54
N ALA A 68 -3.48 -8.16 -11.82
CA ALA A 68 -3.15 -8.30 -10.40
C ALA A 68 -1.62 -8.34 -10.17
N LEU A 69 -0.87 -9.07 -11.00
CA LEU A 69 0.60 -9.08 -10.97
C LEU A 69 1.21 -7.70 -11.25
N LEU A 70 0.68 -6.97 -12.23
CA LEU A 70 1.13 -5.60 -12.53
C LEU A 70 0.95 -4.70 -11.29
N THR A 71 -0.22 -4.75 -10.66
CA THR A 71 -0.50 -3.95 -9.46
C THR A 71 0.38 -4.32 -8.27
N LEU A 72 0.75 -5.59 -8.14
CA LEU A 72 1.69 -6.05 -7.11
C LEU A 72 3.09 -5.43 -7.32
N ILE A 73 3.57 -5.43 -8.57
CA ILE A 73 4.89 -4.87 -8.91
C ILE A 73 4.90 -3.36 -8.65
N THR A 74 3.88 -2.63 -9.11
CA THR A 74 3.81 -1.17 -8.87
C THR A 74 3.78 -0.87 -7.37
N TYR A 75 2.96 -1.59 -6.60
CA TYR A 75 2.91 -1.43 -5.15
C TYR A 75 4.26 -1.70 -4.46
N LEU A 76 5.03 -2.71 -4.89
CA LEU A 76 6.36 -2.98 -4.33
C LEU A 76 7.35 -1.85 -4.64
N VAL A 77 7.32 -1.30 -5.85
CA VAL A 77 8.17 -0.17 -6.25
C VAL A 77 7.82 1.08 -5.42
N MET A 78 6.53 1.38 -5.29
CA MET A 78 6.04 2.53 -4.53
C MET A 78 6.39 2.43 -3.05
N THR A 79 6.13 1.28 -2.42
CA THR A 79 6.43 1.11 -1.00
C THR A 79 7.92 1.14 -0.69
N THR A 80 8.76 0.57 -1.56
CA THR A 80 10.22 0.64 -1.36
C THR A 80 10.72 2.08 -1.50
N ALA A 81 10.20 2.85 -2.48
CA ALA A 81 10.52 4.27 -2.63
C ALA A 81 10.13 5.09 -1.39
N ILE A 82 8.93 4.88 -0.83
CA ILE A 82 8.48 5.59 0.37
C ILE A 82 9.34 5.22 1.58
N PHE A 83 9.61 3.93 1.81
CA PHE A 83 10.47 3.52 2.93
C PHE A 83 11.88 4.11 2.82
N LEU A 84 12.42 4.20 1.60
CA LEU A 84 13.74 4.81 1.37
C LEU A 84 13.71 6.31 1.67
N SER A 85 12.67 7.01 1.23
CA SER A 85 12.51 8.45 1.48
C SER A 85 12.36 8.78 2.97
N PHE A 86 11.59 7.99 3.73
CA PHE A 86 11.47 8.13 5.18
C PHE A 86 12.80 7.84 5.90
N LYS A 87 13.59 6.91 5.39
CA LYS A 87 14.93 6.64 5.93
C LYS A 87 15.89 7.80 5.69
N MET A 88 15.85 8.44 4.51
CA MET A 88 16.69 9.61 4.20
C MET A 88 16.37 10.82 5.07
N VAL A 89 15.10 10.98 5.45
CA VAL A 89 14.61 12.12 6.25
C VAL A 89 14.65 11.84 7.77
N GLU A 90 14.82 10.57 8.16
CA GLU A 90 14.73 10.10 9.56
C GLU A 90 13.40 10.47 10.25
N SER A 91 12.31 10.56 9.49
CA SER A 91 10.98 10.91 10.03
C SER A 91 10.13 9.68 10.31
N THR A 92 9.53 9.64 11.50
CA THR A 92 8.55 8.61 11.90
C THR A 92 7.11 9.15 12.04
N ASN A 93 6.95 10.47 12.14
CA ASN A 93 5.68 11.17 12.35
C ASN A 93 5.43 12.21 11.25
N ILE A 94 4.16 12.58 11.02
CA ILE A 94 3.79 13.62 10.06
C ILE A 94 4.50 14.96 10.37
N ASN A 95 4.58 15.34 11.65
CA ASN A 95 5.17 16.62 12.04
C ASN A 95 6.68 16.68 11.74
N SER A 96 7.40 15.57 11.90
CA SER A 96 8.84 15.53 11.56
C SER A 96 9.07 15.43 10.05
N LEU A 97 8.13 14.85 9.31
CA LEU A 97 8.14 14.93 7.85
C LEU A 97 7.93 16.38 7.37
N ALA A 98 7.00 17.13 7.98
CA ALA A 98 6.71 18.51 7.60
C ALA A 98 7.92 19.46 7.76
N THR A 99 8.73 19.26 8.80
CA THR A 99 9.91 20.10 9.06
C THR A 99 11.12 19.76 8.19
N SER A 100 11.08 18.62 7.49
CA SER A 100 12.19 18.16 6.65
C SER A 100 12.38 18.94 5.35
N TRP A 101 11.41 19.80 4.98
CA TRP A 101 11.51 20.65 3.79
C TRP A 101 12.75 21.56 3.82
N SER A 102 13.17 21.94 5.03
CA SER A 102 14.36 22.75 5.27
C SER A 102 15.68 22.00 5.00
N LYS A 103 15.66 20.67 5.07
CA LYS A 103 16.86 19.81 4.90
C LYS A 103 16.97 19.24 3.49
N ILE A 104 15.86 18.72 2.94
CA ILE A 104 15.84 18.03 1.64
C ILE A 104 14.60 18.44 0.84
N PRO A 105 14.54 19.68 0.31
CA PRO A 105 13.33 20.24 -0.28
C PRO A 105 12.80 19.42 -1.46
N ALA A 106 13.67 18.97 -2.37
CA ALA A 106 13.28 18.19 -3.55
C ALA A 106 12.59 16.86 -3.21
N LEU A 107 13.04 16.18 -2.16
CA LEU A 107 12.43 14.92 -1.73
C LEU A 107 11.08 15.18 -1.07
N THR A 108 10.98 16.24 -0.25
CA THR A 108 9.73 16.61 0.43
C THR A 108 8.63 17.05 -0.51
N THR A 109 8.95 17.63 -1.67
CA THR A 109 7.94 17.97 -2.68
C THR A 109 7.39 16.74 -3.42
N LEU A 110 8.21 15.69 -3.57
CA LEU A 110 7.81 14.47 -4.27
C LEU A 110 7.07 13.49 -3.35
N LEU A 111 7.38 13.49 -2.05
CA LEU A 111 6.83 12.59 -1.03
C LEU A 111 5.29 12.53 -0.98
N PRO A 112 4.54 13.66 -0.98
CA PRO A 112 3.09 13.63 -0.99
C PRO A 112 2.51 12.97 -2.25
N LEU A 113 3.15 13.18 -3.41
CA LEU A 113 2.71 12.59 -4.68
C LEU A 113 2.81 11.07 -4.63
N VAL A 114 3.90 10.56 -4.07
CA VAL A 114 4.16 9.12 -3.90
C VAL A 114 3.25 8.50 -2.82
N LEU A 115 2.83 9.27 -1.82
CA LEU A 115 1.90 8.80 -0.76
C LEU A 115 0.44 8.74 -1.23
N MET A 116 0.04 9.55 -2.21
CA MET A 116 -1.34 9.64 -2.71
C MET A 116 -1.63 8.70 -3.89
N SER A 117 -0.60 8.10 -4.49
CA SER A 117 -0.69 7.15 -5.61
C SER A 117 -0.70 5.69 -5.15
#